data_AF-A0A357V3G3-F1
#
_entry.id   AF-A0A357V3G3-F1
#
_cell.length_a   1.000
_cell.length_b   1.000
_cell.length_c   1.000
_cell.angle_alpha   90.00
_cell.angle_beta   90.00
_cell.angle_gamma   90.00
#
_symmetry.space_group_name_H-M   'P 1'
#
loop_
_entity.id
_entity.type
_entity.pdbx_description
1 polymer ?
#
loop_
_entity_poly.entity_id
_entity_poly.type
_entity_poly.pdbx_seq_one_letter_code
_entity_poly.pdbx_strand_id
1 'polypeptide(L)'
;MSQVHRRILTAALGRLEKEQAVYFADIAEKLGEDPRTERMPNLVYLVLADTVPFMPTYLAKKEFINRLLRFVDRNHRRLARIIYDPSFLKDKTLLTPVTGDFVAEVVAATLMHHEEGEIDAGEQIVHRLVFDESGGTLNFPYADDEDEDD
;
A
#
# COMPACT_ATOMS: atom_id res chain seq x y z
N MET A 1 -19.74 -8.80 11.99
CA MET A 1 -18.74 -9.29 11.01
C MET A 1 -18.75 -10.82 10.97
N SER A 2 -18.86 -11.47 9.80
CA SER A 2 -18.89 -12.94 9.69
C SER A 2 -17.52 -13.57 10.00
N GLN A 3 -17.50 -14.73 10.67
CA GLN A 3 -16.27 -15.47 11.04
C GLN A 3 -15.33 -15.75 9.84
N VAL A 4 -15.88 -15.90 8.64
CA VAL A 4 -15.12 -16.18 7.41
C VAL A 4 -14.33 -14.94 6.95
N HIS A 5 -14.94 -13.75 7.01
CA HIS A 5 -14.28 -12.49 6.63
C HIS A 5 -13.11 -12.16 7.57
N ARG A 6 -13.29 -12.43 8.86
CA ARG A 6 -12.24 -12.28 9.86
C ARG A 6 -11.04 -13.17 9.53
N ARG A 7 -11.26 -14.44 9.18
CA ARG A 7 -10.18 -15.38 8.83
C ARG A 7 -9.35 -14.95 7.61
N ILE A 8 -10.01 -14.49 6.54
CA ILE A 8 -9.32 -14.03 5.33
C ILE A 8 -8.42 -12.84 5.66
N LEU A 9 -8.93 -11.88 6.44
CA LEU A 9 -8.17 -10.72 6.87
C LEU A 9 -7.05 -11.07 7.85
N THR A 10 -7.27 -11.96 8.83
CA THR A 10 -6.22 -12.34 9.80
C THR A 10 -4.99 -12.93 9.10
N ALA A 11 -5.19 -13.69 8.02
CA ALA A 11 -4.09 -14.24 7.23
C ALA A 11 -3.30 -13.15 6.48
N ALA A 12 -3.98 -12.10 5.99
CA ALA A 12 -3.35 -10.96 5.34
C ALA A 12 -2.64 -10.04 6.35
N LEU A 13 -3.30 -9.72 7.47
CA LEU A 13 -2.79 -8.85 8.53
C LEU A 13 -1.59 -9.45 9.26
N GLY A 14 -1.52 -10.77 9.40
CA GLY A 14 -0.40 -11.45 10.05
C GLY A 14 0.94 -11.34 9.30
N ARG A 15 0.94 -10.85 8.06
CA ARG A 15 2.14 -10.63 7.24
C ARG A 15 2.65 -9.18 7.27
N LEU A 16 1.93 -8.28 7.94
CA LEU A 16 2.23 -6.85 7.96
C LEU A 16 3.00 -6.45 9.21
N GLU A 17 3.62 -5.28 9.15
CA GLU A 17 4.13 -4.61 10.34
C GLU A 17 3.01 -4.20 11.29
N LYS A 18 3.30 -4.10 12.59
CA LYS A 18 2.29 -3.88 13.64
C LYS A 18 1.43 -2.64 13.40
N GLU A 19 2.03 -1.54 12.96
CA GLU A 19 1.30 -0.27 12.73
C GLU A 19 0.33 -0.38 11.54
N GLN A 20 0.77 -1.02 10.45
CA GLN A 20 -0.07 -1.29 9.28
C GLN A 20 -1.21 -2.24 9.65
N ALA A 21 -0.92 -3.29 10.43
CA ALA A 21 -1.93 -4.24 10.87
C ALA A 21 -3.03 -3.58 11.71
N VAL A 22 -2.68 -2.64 12.59
CA VAL A 22 -3.67 -1.87 13.39
C VAL A 22 -4.52 -0.98 12.48
N TYR A 23 -3.89 -0.25 11.56
CA TYR A 23 -4.61 0.62 10.63
C TYR A 23 -5.66 -0.14 9.79
N PHE A 24 -5.27 -1.28 9.21
CA PHE A 24 -6.18 -2.08 8.38
C PHE A 24 -7.18 -2.90 9.21
N ALA A 25 -6.88 -3.25 10.46
CA ALA A 25 -7.85 -3.83 11.37
C ALA A 25 -9.00 -2.85 11.66
N ASP A 26 -8.68 -1.59 11.93
CA ASP A 26 -9.69 -0.55 12.15
C ASP A 26 -10.53 -0.26 10.90
N ILE A 27 -9.92 -0.33 9.70
CA ILE A 27 -10.66 -0.24 8.43
C ILE A 27 -11.63 -1.40 8.31
N ALA A 28 -11.19 -2.62 8.62
CA ALA A 28 -12.03 -3.80 8.53
C ALA A 28 -13.23 -3.72 9.49
N GLU A 29 -13.01 -3.25 10.72
CA GLU A 29 -14.10 -3.04 11.70
C GLU A 29 -15.13 -2.03 11.18
N LYS A 30 -14.68 -0.85 10.75
CA LYS A 30 -15.55 0.19 10.17
C LYS A 30 -16.29 -0.29 8.91
N LEU A 31 -15.63 -1.09 8.09
CA LEU A 31 -16.23 -1.69 6.91
C LEU A 31 -17.33 -2.70 7.28
N GLY A 32 -17.18 -3.40 8.41
CA GLY A 32 -18.17 -4.32 8.94
C GLY A 32 -19.43 -3.65 9.50
N GLU A 33 -19.35 -2.36 9.83
CA GLU A 33 -20.48 -1.53 10.27
C GLU A 33 -21.16 -0.79 9.11
N ASP A 34 -20.50 -0.67 7.95
CA ASP A 34 -21.05 0.03 6.79
C ASP A 34 -22.11 -0.83 6.06
N PRO A 35 -23.37 -0.37 5.96
CA PRO A 35 -24.45 -1.11 5.30
C PRO A 35 -24.20 -1.32 3.79
N ARG A 36 -23.32 -0.54 3.17
CA ARG A 36 -22.94 -0.73 1.75
C ARG A 36 -22.15 -2.01 1.54
N THR A 37 -21.40 -2.44 2.57
CA THR A 37 -20.60 -3.67 2.53
C THR A 37 -21.50 -4.91 2.50
N GLU A 38 -22.71 -4.85 3.07
CA GLU A 38 -23.63 -5.99 3.15
C GLU A 38 -24.07 -6.51 1.78
N ARG A 39 -24.06 -5.67 0.74
CA ARG A 39 -24.42 -6.08 -0.62
C ARG A 39 -23.42 -7.06 -1.22
N MET A 40 -22.12 -6.88 -0.92
CA MET A 40 -21.04 -7.62 -1.58
C MET A 40 -19.86 -7.91 -0.63
N PRO A 41 -20.10 -8.46 0.58
CA PRO A 41 -19.08 -8.49 1.62
C PRO A 41 -17.89 -9.35 1.21
N ASN A 42 -18.13 -10.48 0.55
CA ASN A 42 -17.08 -11.39 0.10
C ASN A 42 -16.10 -10.72 -0.87
N LEU A 43 -16.60 -9.90 -1.80
CA LEU A 43 -15.75 -9.22 -2.79
C LEU A 43 -14.91 -8.13 -2.14
N VAL A 44 -15.53 -7.33 -1.27
CA VAL A 44 -14.83 -6.23 -0.61
C VAL A 44 -13.70 -6.75 0.27
N TYR A 45 -13.96 -7.78 1.09
CA TYR A 45 -12.92 -8.36 1.96
C TYR A 45 -11.82 -9.07 1.20
N LEU A 46 -12.13 -9.66 0.04
CA LEU A 46 -11.16 -10.33 -0.80
C LEU A 46 -10.24 -9.33 -1.53
N VAL A 47 -10.80 -8.24 -2.06
CA VAL A 47 -10.00 -7.14 -2.62
C VAL A 47 -9.14 -6.49 -1.54
N LEU A 48 -9.69 -6.28 -0.33
CA LEU A 48 -8.94 -5.76 0.80
C LEU A 48 -7.76 -6.68 1.15
N ALA A 49 -7.99 -7.98 1.31
CA ALA A 49 -6.94 -8.92 1.68
C ALA A 49 -5.81 -9.05 0.64
N ASP A 50 -6.13 -8.90 -0.65
CA ASP A 50 -5.14 -8.93 -1.74
C ASP A 50 -4.31 -7.64 -1.83
N THR A 51 -4.90 -6.49 -1.48
CA THR A 51 -4.29 -5.17 -1.67
C THR A 51 -3.54 -4.66 -0.46
N VAL A 52 -3.96 -5.06 0.74
CA VAL A 52 -3.38 -4.66 2.03
C VAL A 52 -1.84 -4.67 2.08
N PRO A 53 -1.11 -5.67 1.52
CA PRO A 53 0.36 -5.68 1.54
C PRO A 53 1.03 -4.53 0.77
N PHE A 54 0.30 -3.88 -0.13
CA PHE A 54 0.84 -2.87 -1.05
C PHE A 54 0.29 -1.46 -0.76
N MET A 55 -0.50 -1.30 0.30
CA MET A 55 -1.26 -0.09 0.55
C MET A 55 -0.57 0.85 1.55
N PRO A 56 -0.54 2.17 1.27
CA PRO A 56 -0.07 3.16 2.24
C PRO A 56 -1.06 3.32 3.39
N THR A 57 -0.56 3.68 4.58
CA THR A 57 -1.36 3.89 5.80
C THR A 57 -1.73 5.36 6.05
N TYR A 58 -1.27 6.27 5.19
CA TYR A 58 -1.42 7.72 5.37
C TYR A 58 -2.81 8.26 5.00
N LEU A 59 -3.60 7.50 4.24
CA LEU A 59 -4.93 7.96 3.80
C LEU A 59 -5.92 7.95 4.96
N ALA A 60 -6.89 8.88 4.96
CA ALA A 60 -7.97 8.85 5.95
C ALA A 60 -8.81 7.56 5.79
N LYS A 61 -9.06 6.83 6.89
CA LYS A 61 -9.80 5.55 6.88
C LYS A 61 -11.15 5.63 6.15
N LYS A 62 -11.89 6.73 6.35
CA LYS A 62 -13.19 6.97 5.69
C LYS A 62 -13.05 7.12 4.18
N GLU A 63 -12.00 7.80 3.74
CA GLU A 63 -11.72 7.99 2.32
C GLU A 63 -11.32 6.67 1.67
N PHE A 64 -10.43 5.91 2.32
CA PHE A 64 -10.03 4.58 1.87
C PHE A 64 -11.25 3.67 1.66
N ILE A 65 -12.16 3.60 2.65
CA ILE A 65 -13.38 2.79 2.57
C ILE A 65 -14.25 3.23 1.39
N ASN A 66 -14.45 4.55 1.20
CA ASN A 66 -15.24 5.06 0.08
C ASN A 66 -14.63 4.70 -1.28
N ARG A 67 -13.30 4.80 -1.42
CA ARG A 67 -12.58 4.41 -2.64
C ARG A 67 -12.69 2.92 -2.89
N LEU A 68 -12.51 2.10 -1.86
CA LEU A 68 -12.65 0.64 -1.95
C LEU A 68 -14.06 0.23 -2.41
N LEU A 69 -15.10 0.77 -1.79
CA LEU A 69 -16.49 0.45 -2.16
C LEU A 69 -16.80 0.90 -3.59
N ARG A 70 -16.35 2.09 -3.98
CA ARG A 70 -16.51 2.61 -5.35
C ARG A 70 -15.76 1.76 -6.37
N PHE A 71 -14.56 1.29 -6.03
CA PHE A 71 -13.77 0.41 -6.88
C PHE A 71 -14.47 -0.93 -7.11
N VAL A 72 -14.96 -1.55 -6.03
CA VAL A 72 -15.70 -2.82 -6.11
C VAL A 72 -16.98 -2.67 -6.93
N ASP A 73 -17.72 -1.58 -6.75
CA ASP A 73 -18.95 -1.32 -7.52
C ASP A 73 -18.67 -1.14 -9.02
N ARG A 74 -17.62 -0.39 -9.38
CA ARG A 74 -17.20 -0.19 -10.78
C ARG A 74 -16.69 -1.48 -11.43
N ASN A 75 -15.92 -2.28 -10.69
CA ASN A 75 -15.25 -3.47 -11.22
C ASN A 75 -15.99 -4.78 -10.91
N HIS A 76 -17.21 -4.72 -10.36
CA HIS A 76 -17.93 -5.90 -9.88
C HIS A 76 -18.02 -7.03 -10.92
N ARG A 77 -18.27 -6.71 -12.20
CA ARG A 77 -18.36 -7.72 -13.28
C ARG A 77 -17.03 -8.38 -13.56
N ARG A 78 -15.94 -7.61 -13.56
CA ARG A 78 -14.58 -8.11 -13.80
C ARG A 78 -14.14 -9.01 -12.65
N LEU A 79 -14.34 -8.54 -11.42
CA LEU A 79 -14.02 -9.30 -10.20
C LEU A 79 -14.84 -10.59 -10.11
N ALA A 80 -16.15 -10.52 -10.36
CA ALA A 80 -17.01 -11.70 -10.37
C ALA A 80 -16.56 -12.71 -11.43
N ARG A 81 -16.23 -12.25 -12.65
CA ARG A 81 -15.75 -13.14 -13.73
C ARG A 81 -14.49 -13.90 -13.32
N ILE A 82 -13.54 -13.24 -12.65
CA ILE A 82 -12.31 -13.89 -12.18
C ILE A 82 -12.61 -14.89 -11.07
N ILE A 83 -13.43 -14.52 -10.09
CA ILE A 83 -13.72 -15.38 -8.92
C ILE A 83 -14.52 -16.62 -9.31
N TYR A 84 -15.40 -16.50 -10.30
CA TYR A 84 -16.17 -17.64 -10.83
C TYR A 84 -15.40 -18.46 -11.88
N ASP A 85 -14.20 -18.04 -12.27
CA ASP A 85 -13.33 -18.83 -13.13
C ASP A 85 -12.72 -20.00 -12.32
N PRO A 86 -12.84 -21.27 -12.76
CA PRO A 86 -12.22 -22.41 -12.09
C PRO A 86 -10.71 -22.26 -11.90
N SER A 87 -10.05 -21.47 -12.76
CA SER A 87 -8.62 -21.18 -12.69
C SER A 87 -8.24 -20.42 -11.42
N PHE A 88 -9.16 -19.62 -10.86
CA PHE A 88 -8.94 -18.86 -9.63
C PHE A 88 -8.74 -19.73 -8.38
N LEU A 89 -9.30 -20.95 -8.38
CA LEU A 89 -9.06 -21.91 -7.30
C LEU A 89 -7.62 -22.42 -7.29
N LYS A 90 -6.97 -22.45 -8.46
CA LYS A 90 -5.59 -22.89 -8.62
C LYS A 90 -4.60 -21.74 -8.47
N ASP A 91 -4.96 -20.58 -8.98
CA ASP A 91 -4.10 -19.40 -8.96
C ASP A 91 -4.86 -18.17 -8.44
N LYS A 92 -4.49 -17.74 -7.23
CA LYS A 92 -5.08 -16.57 -6.57
C LYS A 92 -4.52 -15.25 -7.11
N THR A 93 -3.41 -15.27 -7.84
CA THR A 93 -2.77 -14.08 -8.41
C THR A 93 -3.54 -13.49 -9.60
N LEU A 94 -4.56 -14.20 -10.09
CA LEU A 94 -5.46 -13.71 -11.14
C LEU A 94 -6.23 -12.44 -10.75
N LEU A 95 -6.32 -12.12 -9.46
CA LEU A 95 -6.89 -10.85 -8.97
C LEU A 95 -5.92 -9.68 -9.07
N THR A 96 -4.61 -9.93 -8.94
CA THR A 96 -3.53 -8.94 -8.90
C THR A 96 -3.59 -7.89 -10.01
N PRO A 97 -3.91 -8.19 -11.28
CA PRO A 97 -4.00 -7.15 -12.30
C PRO A 97 -5.19 -6.20 -12.08
N VAL A 98 -6.31 -6.68 -11.52
CA VAL A 98 -7.47 -5.83 -11.24
C VAL A 98 -7.26 -5.06 -9.95
N THR A 99 -6.77 -5.72 -8.90
CA THR A 99 -6.49 -5.09 -7.61
C THR A 99 -5.30 -4.12 -7.69
N GLY A 100 -4.37 -4.32 -8.62
CA GLY A 100 -3.30 -3.38 -8.94
C GLY A 100 -3.81 -2.02 -9.41
N ASP A 101 -4.90 -1.99 -10.19
CA ASP A 101 -5.55 -0.73 -10.59
C ASP A 101 -6.01 0.06 -9.34
N PHE A 102 -6.51 -0.65 -8.32
CA PHE A 102 -6.93 -0.02 -7.07
C PHE A 102 -5.74 0.48 -6.24
N VAL A 103 -4.66 -0.29 -6.15
CA VAL A 103 -3.42 0.16 -5.49
C VAL A 103 -2.89 1.43 -6.15
N ALA A 104 -2.85 1.47 -7.48
CA ALA A 104 -2.43 2.65 -8.23
C ALA A 104 -3.33 3.87 -7.95
N GLU A 105 -4.65 3.69 -7.88
CA GLU A 105 -5.59 4.76 -7.53
C GLU A 105 -5.36 5.32 -6.11
N VAL A 106 -5.10 4.45 -5.13
CA VAL A 106 -4.84 4.85 -3.75
C VAL A 106 -3.49 5.53 -3.62
N VAL A 107 -2.44 5.01 -4.26
CA VAL A 107 -1.11 5.61 -4.25
C VAL A 107 -1.13 6.99 -4.90
N ALA A 108 -1.78 7.13 -6.06
CA ALA A 108 -1.95 8.43 -6.72
C ALA A 108 -2.67 9.44 -5.82
N ALA A 109 -3.71 9.02 -5.09
CA ALA A 109 -4.38 9.88 -4.14
C ALA A 109 -3.47 10.30 -3.00
N THR A 110 -2.69 9.38 -2.42
CA THR A 110 -1.75 9.73 -1.35
C THR A 110 -0.66 10.69 -1.83
N LEU A 111 -0.20 10.57 -3.08
CA LEU A 111 0.76 11.52 -3.65
C LEU A 111 0.15 12.91 -3.81
N MET A 112 -1.10 13.01 -4.28
CA MET A 112 -1.80 14.29 -4.37
C MET A 112 -1.96 14.96 -3.00
N HIS A 113 -2.38 14.22 -1.98
CA HIS A 113 -2.51 14.76 -0.62
C HIS A 113 -1.16 15.17 -0.01
N HIS A 114 -0.06 14.50 -0.40
CA HIS A 114 1.29 14.93 -0.02
C HIS A 114 1.70 16.22 -0.74
N GLU A 115 1.40 16.36 -2.04
CA GLU A 115 1.64 17.60 -2.81
C GLU A 115 0.81 18.79 -2.29
N GLU A 116 -0.41 18.54 -1.82
CA GLU A 116 -1.30 19.52 -1.21
C GLU A 116 -0.92 19.87 0.25
N GLY A 117 0.06 19.17 0.83
CA GLY A 117 0.54 19.38 2.20
C GLY A 117 -0.38 18.84 3.30
N GLU A 118 -1.35 17.98 2.95
CA GLU A 118 -2.28 17.36 3.90
C GLU A 118 -1.66 16.13 4.60
N ILE A 119 -0.63 15.53 4.00
CA ILE A 119 0.12 14.40 4.58
C ILE A 119 1.50 14.88 4.98
N ASP A 120 1.74 14.96 6.28
CA ASP A 120 3.08 15.17 6.84
C ASP A 120 3.85 13.84 6.80
N ALA A 121 4.75 13.69 5.82
CA ALA A 121 5.59 12.50 5.67
C ALA A 121 6.72 12.42 6.72
N GLY A 122 6.71 13.29 7.72
CA GLY A 122 7.80 13.45 8.67
C GLY A 122 8.89 14.37 8.12
N GLU A 123 9.72 14.89 9.03
CA GLU A 123 10.74 15.88 8.73
C GLU A 123 11.70 15.36 7.65
N GLN A 124 11.74 16.02 6.50
CA GLN A 124 12.69 15.71 5.44
C GLN A 124 14.09 16.06 5.98
N ILE A 125 14.84 15.08 6.46
CA ILE A 125 16.22 15.29 6.91
C ILE A 125 17.08 15.53 5.66
N VAL A 126 17.09 16.78 5.20
CA VAL A 126 17.97 17.24 4.13
C VAL A 126 19.37 17.38 4.74
N HIS A 127 20.17 16.34 4.62
CA HIS A 127 21.61 16.47 4.85
C HIS A 127 22.21 17.36 3.76
N ARG A 128 22.31 18.66 4.03
CA ARG A 128 23.09 19.58 3.21
C ARG A 128 24.57 19.22 3.38
N LEU A 129 25.12 18.48 2.41
CA LEU A 129 26.56 18.31 2.29
C LEU A 129 27.17 19.67 1.90
N VAL A 130 27.70 20.38 2.89
CA VAL A 130 28.51 21.57 2.65
C VAL A 130 29.92 21.08 2.35
N PHE A 131 30.34 21.19 1.09
CA PHE A 131 31.76 21.12 0.75
C PHE A 131 32.39 22.42 1.23
N ASP A 132 33.26 22.33 2.22
CA ASP A 132 34.08 23.45 2.67
C ASP A 132 35.11 23.73 1.56
N GLU A 133 35.06 24.93 0.97
CA GLU A 133 36.06 25.41 0.01
C GLU A 133 37.41 25.76 0.68
N SER A 134 37.50 25.67 2.02
CA SER A 134 38.80 25.67 2.67
C SER A 134 39.40 24.27 2.54
N GLY A 135 40.44 24.19 1.71
CA GLY A 135 41.14 22.96 1.30
C GLY A 135 41.80 22.20 2.47
N GLY A 136 40.98 21.65 3.35
CA GLY A 136 41.34 20.59 4.26
C GLY A 136 41.47 19.32 3.44
N THR A 137 42.69 18.79 3.37
CA THR A 137 43.02 17.51 2.75
C THR A 137 41.98 16.45 3.13
N LEU A 138 41.08 16.15 2.19
CA LEU A 138 40.26 14.96 2.25
C LEU A 138 41.23 13.79 2.15
N ASN A 139 41.49 13.12 3.27
CA ASN A 139 42.23 11.87 3.28
C ASN A 139 41.31 10.78 2.70
N PHE A 140 41.15 10.79 1.38
CA PHE A 140 40.43 9.74 0.66
C PHE A 140 41.26 8.45 0.78
N PRO A 141 40.64 7.32 1.15
CA PRO A 141 41.35 6.08 1.47
C PRO A 141 41.93 5.33 0.26
N TYR A 142 41.93 5.95 -0.91
CA TYR A 142 42.60 5.46 -2.11
C TYR A 142 43.67 6.49 -2.46
N ALA A 143 44.89 6.29 -1.97
CA ALA A 143 46.06 6.90 -2.57
C ALA A 143 46.25 6.18 -3.92
N ASP A 144 46.09 6.89 -5.03
CA ASP A 144 46.63 6.44 -6.31
C ASP A 144 48.15 6.53 -6.18
N ASP A 145 48.76 5.44 -5.71
CA ASP A 145 50.18 5.19 -5.90
C ASP A 145 50.38 4.83 -7.37
N GLU A 146 50.29 5.82 -8.26
CA GLU A 146 50.87 5.74 -9.61
C GLU A 146 52.33 6.18 -9.50
N ASP A 147 53.22 5.19 -9.40
CA ASP A 147 54.65 5.34 -9.58
C ASP A 147 54.94 5.92 -10.98
N GLU A 148 55.35 7.18 -11.07
CA GLU A 148 55.98 7.75 -12.28
C GLU A 148 57.51 7.58 -12.18
N ASP A 149 58.02 6.71 -13.05
CA ASP A 149 59.43 6.43 -13.33
C ASP A 149 60.21 7.68 -13.76
N ASP A 150 61.48 7.80 -13.30
CA ASP A 150 62.52 8.70 -13.85
C ASP A 150 63.74 7.87 -14.29
#